data_AF-A0A2V6TJP3-F1
#
_entry.id   AF-A0A2V6TJP3-F1
#
_cell.length_a   1.000
_cell.length_b   1.000
_cell.length_c   1.000
_cell.angle_alpha   90.00
_cell.angle_beta   90.00
_cell.angle_gamma   90.00
#
_symmetry.space_group_name_H-M   'P 1'
#
loop_
_entity.id
_entity.type
_entity.pdbx_description
1 polymer ?
#
loop_
_entity_poly.entity_id
_entity_poly.type
_entity_poly.pdbx_seq_one_letter_code
_entity_poly.pdbx_strand_id
1 'polypeptide(L)'
;MAEDTAETTPGVPERGRRRRKIAAEPAAPACAMSIHAHPDDQEFTVGGTLAKWARSGCRVITVCITSGGAGSNQSTPLDMTREALVPIREEEQRRACQALGISDVVFLGYEDGVLEPSIA
;
A
#
# COMPACT_ATOMS: atom_id res chain seq x y z
N MET A 1 10.43 48.39 -41.72
CA MET A 1 9.57 47.61 -40.82
C MET A 1 9.55 46.16 -41.32
N ALA A 2 10.00 45.12 -40.65
CA ALA A 2 10.96 44.86 -39.59
C ALA A 2 11.26 43.35 -39.79
N GLU A 3 12.52 42.96 -39.89
CA GLU A 3 12.94 41.58 -40.13
C GLU A 3 12.66 40.74 -38.87
N ASP A 4 11.84 39.69 -39.00
CA ASP A 4 11.55 38.75 -37.93
C ASP A 4 12.66 37.69 -37.88
N THR A 5 13.73 38.01 -37.14
CA THR A 5 14.80 37.06 -36.84
C THR A 5 14.36 36.18 -35.67
N ALA A 6 13.73 35.05 -35.97
CA ALA A 6 13.45 34.02 -34.98
C ALA A 6 14.78 33.41 -34.48
N GLU A 7 15.21 33.82 -33.29
CA GLU A 7 16.32 33.20 -32.56
C GLU A 7 15.99 31.72 -32.26
N THR A 8 16.77 30.82 -32.83
CA THR A 8 16.73 29.39 -32.49
C THR A 8 17.33 29.19 -31.10
N THR A 9 16.48 28.92 -30.12
CA THR A 9 16.91 28.50 -28.78
C THR A 9 17.72 27.19 -28.87
N PRO A 10 18.90 27.07 -28.23
CA PRO A 10 19.66 25.83 -28.24
C PRO A 10 18.85 24.73 -27.53
N GLY A 11 18.46 23.71 -28.30
CA GLY A 11 17.71 22.56 -27.79
C GLY A 11 18.45 21.82 -26.67
N VAL A 12 17.70 21.36 -25.68
CA VAL A 12 18.21 20.52 -24.59
C VAL A 12 18.87 19.27 -25.20
N PRO A 13 20.14 18.95 -24.90
CA PRO A 13 20.78 17.76 -25.43
C PRO A 13 20.02 16.51 -24.97
N GLU A 14 19.68 15.62 -25.91
CA GLU A 14 19.04 14.36 -25.59
C GLU A 14 19.92 13.55 -24.61
N ARG A 15 19.36 13.26 -23.43
CA ARG A 15 19.97 12.28 -22.52
C ARG A 15 19.88 10.91 -23.17
N GLY A 16 20.99 10.45 -23.73
CA GLY A 16 21.12 9.09 -24.25
C GLY A 16 20.64 8.06 -23.23
N ARG A 17 19.49 7.42 -23.50
CA ARG A 17 18.96 6.34 -22.68
C ARG A 17 19.84 5.10 -22.88
N ARG A 18 20.89 4.94 -22.07
CA ARG A 18 21.50 3.61 -21.89
C ARG A 18 20.43 2.70 -21.31
N ARG A 19 19.94 1.74 -22.10
CA ARG A 19 19.09 0.65 -21.60
C ARG A 19 19.93 -0.14 -20.59
N ARG A 20 19.68 0.05 -19.29
CA ARG A 20 20.19 -0.87 -18.27
C ARG A 20 19.62 -2.25 -18.57
N LYS A 21 20.48 -3.28 -18.64
CA LYS A 21 20.00 -4.67 -18.59
C LYS A 21 19.28 -4.83 -17.26
N ILE A 22 17.96 -4.98 -17.30
CA ILE A 22 17.18 -5.28 -16.10
C ILE A 22 17.53 -6.71 -15.72
N ALA A 23 18.07 -6.91 -14.51
CA ALA A 23 18.30 -8.24 -13.98
C ALA A 23 16.96 -8.99 -13.93
N ALA A 24 16.98 -10.30 -14.18
CA ALA A 24 15.78 -11.12 -14.05
C ALA A 24 15.22 -10.97 -12.62
N GLU A 25 13.91 -10.77 -12.50
CA GLU A 25 13.30 -10.70 -11.18
C GLU A 25 13.40 -12.05 -10.45
N PRO A 26 13.63 -12.03 -9.14
CA PRO A 26 13.63 -13.26 -8.35
C PRO A 26 12.23 -13.91 -8.35
N ALA A 27 12.21 -15.23 -8.19
CA ALA A 27 10.96 -15.97 -8.04
C ALA A 27 10.20 -15.51 -6.78
N ALA A 28 8.87 -15.64 -6.81
CA ALA A 28 8.05 -15.40 -5.63
C ALA A 28 8.41 -16.39 -4.51
N PRO A 29 8.40 -15.97 -3.23
CA PRO A 29 8.57 -16.88 -2.12
C PRO A 29 7.40 -17.86 -2.02
N ALA A 30 7.61 -19.01 -1.38
CA ALA A 30 6.52 -19.97 -1.14
C ALA A 30 5.48 -19.44 -0.13
N CYS A 31 5.94 -18.66 0.86
CA CYS A 31 5.10 -18.05 1.89
C CYS A 31 5.65 -16.65 2.23
N ALA A 32 4.75 -15.69 2.47
CA ALA A 32 5.10 -14.34 2.89
C ALA A 32 4.11 -13.82 3.94
N MET A 33 4.58 -12.92 4.80
CA MET A 33 3.74 -12.20 5.76
C MET A 33 3.96 -10.70 5.59
N SER A 34 2.88 -9.94 5.39
CA SER A 34 2.88 -8.47 5.50
C SER A 34 2.39 -8.09 6.89
N ILE A 35 3.12 -7.19 7.55
CA ILE A 35 2.77 -6.68 8.88
C ILE A 35 2.67 -5.16 8.75
N HIS A 36 1.54 -4.60 9.16
CA HIS A 36 1.28 -3.17 8.99
C HIS A 36 0.43 -2.61 10.14
N ALA A 37 0.45 -1.28 10.29
CA ALA A 37 -0.12 -0.63 11.47
C ALA A 37 -1.64 -0.60 11.42
N HIS A 38 -2.25 -0.22 10.29
CA HIS A 38 -3.69 0.02 10.17
C HIS A 38 -4.30 -0.73 8.96
N PRO A 39 -5.60 -1.03 8.99
CA PRO A 39 -6.28 -1.65 7.85
C PRO A 39 -6.34 -0.72 6.62
N ASP A 40 -5.42 -0.86 5.65
CA ASP A 40 -5.26 -0.12 4.38
C ASP A 40 -3.77 0.08 4.03
N ASP A 41 -2.89 0.04 5.04
CA ASP A 41 -1.47 0.34 4.91
C ASP A 41 -0.78 -0.51 3.83
N GLN A 42 -1.10 -1.80 3.74
CA GLN A 42 -0.45 -2.69 2.76
C GLN A 42 -0.91 -2.41 1.33
N GLU A 43 -2.16 -2.00 1.13
CA GLU A 43 -2.75 -1.82 -0.19
C GLU A 43 -2.02 -0.71 -0.96
N PHE A 44 -1.69 0.40 -0.28
CA PHE A 44 -0.99 1.52 -0.90
C PHE A 44 0.54 1.43 -0.82
N THR A 45 1.11 0.62 0.09
CA THR A 45 2.57 0.44 0.18
C THR A 45 3.10 -0.70 -0.68
N VAL A 46 2.47 -1.88 -0.61
CA VAL A 46 3.02 -3.14 -1.17
C VAL A 46 1.98 -4.00 -1.89
N GLY A 47 0.74 -3.54 -2.07
CA GLY A 47 -0.37 -4.34 -2.60
C GLY A 47 -0.08 -4.98 -3.96
N GLY A 48 0.60 -4.25 -4.86
CA GLY A 48 1.03 -4.79 -6.15
C GLY A 48 2.00 -5.99 -6.04
N THR A 49 2.93 -5.94 -5.10
CA THR A 49 3.89 -7.02 -4.81
C THR A 49 3.16 -8.23 -4.24
N LEU A 50 2.29 -8.02 -3.24
CA LEU A 50 1.53 -9.10 -2.61
C LEU A 50 0.62 -9.81 -3.61
N ALA A 51 -0.10 -9.05 -4.44
CA ALA A 51 -0.95 -9.62 -5.47
C ALA A 51 -0.15 -10.38 -6.55
N LYS A 52 1.03 -9.89 -6.91
CA LYS A 52 1.93 -10.60 -7.84
C LYS A 52 2.39 -11.94 -7.24
N TRP A 53 2.79 -11.95 -5.98
CA TRP A 53 3.22 -13.16 -5.28
C TRP A 53 2.07 -14.15 -5.10
N ALA A 54 0.89 -13.69 -4.66
CA ALA A 54 -0.30 -14.51 -4.55
C ALA A 54 -0.66 -15.20 -5.88
N ARG A 55 -0.68 -14.45 -7.00
CA ARG A 55 -0.90 -15.03 -8.34
C ARG A 55 0.18 -16.03 -8.77
N SER A 56 1.37 -15.96 -8.16
CA SER A 56 2.47 -16.89 -8.42
C SER A 56 2.44 -18.12 -7.48
N GLY A 57 1.39 -18.28 -6.68
CA GLY A 57 1.23 -19.41 -5.76
C GLY A 57 1.85 -19.18 -4.37
N CYS A 58 2.31 -17.97 -4.05
CA CYS A 58 2.76 -17.65 -2.70
C CYS A 58 1.57 -17.65 -1.72
N ARG A 59 1.70 -18.34 -0.59
CA ARG A 59 0.78 -18.18 0.54
C ARG A 59 1.09 -16.86 1.24
N VAL A 60 0.24 -15.86 1.06
CA VAL A 60 0.40 -14.55 1.68
C VAL A 60 -0.53 -14.43 2.89
N ILE A 61 0.01 -14.01 4.03
CA ILE A 61 -0.75 -13.69 5.25
C ILE A 61 -0.55 -12.21 5.55
N THR A 62 -1.63 -11.53 5.88
CA THR A 62 -1.60 -10.14 6.35
C THR A 62 -1.78 -10.09 7.86
N VAL A 63 -1.05 -9.21 8.54
CA VAL A 63 -1.25 -8.87 9.94
C VAL A 63 -1.53 -7.37 10.08
N CYS A 64 -2.73 -7.03 10.56
CA CYS A 64 -3.11 -5.69 10.98
C CYS A 64 -2.85 -5.55 12.49
N ILE A 65 -1.97 -4.62 12.86
CA ILE A 65 -1.60 -4.44 14.26
C ILE A 65 -2.73 -3.72 15.04
N THR A 66 -3.20 -2.59 14.54
CA THR A 66 -4.22 -1.79 15.20
C THR A 66 -5.60 -2.00 14.57
N SER A 67 -6.63 -1.60 15.31
CA SER A 67 -8.03 -1.68 14.87
C SER A 67 -8.41 -0.66 13.79
N GLY A 68 -7.58 0.38 13.59
CA GLY A 68 -7.92 1.49 12.69
C GLY A 68 -9.07 2.38 13.19
N GLY A 69 -9.52 2.22 14.44
CA GLY A 69 -10.70 2.90 14.97
C GLY A 69 -10.55 4.42 15.08
N ALA A 70 -9.33 4.98 15.00
CA ALA A 70 -9.11 6.43 15.05
C ALA A 70 -9.24 7.12 13.68
N GLY A 71 -9.41 6.36 12.60
CA GLY A 71 -9.53 6.88 11.25
C GLY A 71 -10.76 7.79 11.07
N SER A 72 -10.54 9.07 10.78
CA SER A 72 -11.62 10.03 10.51
C SER A 72 -11.17 11.11 9.52
N ASN A 73 -12.13 11.69 8.81
CA ASN A 73 -11.95 12.80 7.88
C ASN A 73 -13.22 13.68 7.82
N GLN A 74 -13.20 14.71 6.97
CA GLN A 74 -14.31 15.66 6.82
C GLN A 74 -15.65 15.01 6.38
N SER A 75 -15.59 13.82 5.79
CA SER A 75 -16.76 13.07 5.32
C SER A 75 -17.23 12.01 6.32
N THR A 76 -16.54 11.84 7.45
CA THR A 76 -16.93 10.89 8.48
C THR A 76 -18.17 11.39 9.21
N PRO A 77 -19.26 10.59 9.33
CA PRO A 77 -20.45 10.98 10.06
C PRO A 77 -20.13 11.41 11.49
N LEU A 78 -20.80 12.45 12.00
CA LEU A 78 -20.55 12.99 13.34
C LEU A 78 -20.87 11.99 14.47
N ASP A 79 -21.75 11.03 14.19
CA ASP A 79 -22.16 9.96 15.09
C ASP A 79 -21.31 8.69 14.93
N MET A 80 -20.30 8.68 14.04
CA MET A 80 -19.38 7.56 13.91
C MET A 80 -18.46 7.49 15.14
N THR A 81 -18.53 6.37 15.87
CA THR A 81 -17.63 6.10 17.00
C THR A 81 -16.46 5.22 16.57
N ARG A 82 -15.40 5.21 17.38
CA ARG A 82 -14.24 4.32 17.15
C ARG A 82 -14.70 2.87 17.09
N GLU A 83 -15.53 2.45 18.03
CA GLU A 83 -16.04 1.09 18.18
C GLU A 83 -16.92 0.67 17.00
N ALA A 84 -17.72 1.60 16.46
CA ALA A 84 -18.54 1.35 15.28
C ALA A 84 -17.70 1.24 14.00
N LEU A 85 -16.57 1.95 13.92
CA LEU A 85 -15.71 1.96 12.75
C LEU A 85 -14.86 0.68 12.61
N VAL A 86 -14.40 0.10 13.72
CA VAL A 86 -13.55 -1.11 13.72
C VAL A 86 -14.12 -2.25 12.86
N PRO A 87 -15.35 -2.75 13.07
CA PRO A 87 -15.87 -3.87 12.28
C PRO A 87 -16.05 -3.52 10.79
N ILE A 88 -16.27 -2.24 10.46
CA ILE A 88 -16.33 -1.78 9.07
C ILE A 88 -14.95 -1.94 8.42
N ARG A 89 -13.90 -1.44 9.07
CA ARG A 89 -12.53 -1.52 8.54
C ARG A 89 -12.01 -2.96 8.49
N GLU A 90 -12.38 -3.83 9.44
CA GLU A 90 -12.04 -5.25 9.35
C GLU A 90 -12.66 -5.90 8.10
N GLU A 91 -13.93 -5.60 7.81
CA GLU A 91 -14.60 -6.13 6.62
C GLU A 91 -14.00 -5.56 5.32
N GLU A 92 -13.70 -4.26 5.29
CA GLU A 92 -12.99 -3.63 4.17
C GLU A 92 -11.65 -4.32 3.92
N GLN A 93 -10.89 -4.59 4.98
CA GLN A 93 -9.60 -5.25 4.89
C GLN A 93 -9.69 -6.70 4.43
N ARG A 94 -10.70 -7.46 4.89
CA ARG A 94 -10.97 -8.83 4.40
C ARG A 94 -11.26 -8.82 2.91
N ARG A 95 -12.07 -7.87 2.44
CA ARG A 95 -12.39 -7.70 1.02
C ARG A 95 -11.16 -7.29 0.21
N ALA A 96 -10.32 -6.41 0.73
CA ALA A 96 -9.05 -6.04 0.09
C ALA A 96 -8.11 -7.25 -0.03
N CYS A 97 -7.95 -8.04 1.03
CA CYS A 97 -7.18 -9.29 1.00
C CYS A 97 -7.72 -10.26 -0.06
N GLN A 98 -9.03 -10.46 -0.12
CA GLN A 98 -9.67 -11.29 -1.15
C GLN A 98 -9.36 -10.79 -2.57
N ALA A 99 -9.46 -9.48 -2.80
CA ALA A 99 -9.17 -8.88 -4.10
C ALA A 99 -7.70 -9.06 -4.54
N LEU A 100 -6.77 -9.07 -3.59
CA LEU A 100 -5.33 -9.27 -3.85
C LEU A 100 -4.93 -10.76 -3.93
N GLY A 101 -5.83 -11.69 -3.59
CA GLY A 101 -5.51 -13.12 -3.50
C GLY A 101 -4.73 -13.51 -2.24
N ILE A 102 -4.77 -12.67 -1.21
CA ILE A 102 -4.14 -12.94 0.09
C ILE A 102 -4.91 -14.08 0.78
N SER A 103 -4.17 -15.01 1.36
CA SER A 103 -4.74 -16.25 1.90
C SER A 103 -5.45 -16.05 3.23
N ASP A 104 -4.96 -15.12 4.06
CA ASP A 104 -5.52 -14.87 5.38
C ASP A 104 -5.18 -13.47 5.90
N VAL A 105 -5.99 -12.98 6.83
CA VAL A 105 -5.76 -11.72 7.56
C VAL A 105 -5.94 -11.92 9.07
N VAL A 106 -4.94 -11.49 9.83
CA VAL A 106 -4.90 -11.53 11.28
C VAL A 106 -5.04 -10.11 11.81
N PHE A 107 -6.04 -9.89 12.67
CA PHE A 107 -6.21 -8.63 13.39
C PHE A 107 -5.71 -8.82 14.82
N LEU A 108 -4.70 -8.03 15.23
CA LEU A 108 -4.20 -8.05 16.61
C LEU A 108 -5.07 -7.19 17.55
N GLY A 109 -5.82 -6.24 17.00
CA GLY A 109 -6.85 -5.49 17.72
C GLY A 109 -6.34 -4.44 18.70
N TYR A 110 -5.07 -4.02 18.62
CA TYR A 110 -4.56 -2.93 19.45
C TYR A 110 -5.28 -1.61 19.14
N GLU A 111 -5.45 -0.77 20.15
CA GLU A 111 -6.11 0.52 19.94
C GLU A 111 -5.25 1.44 19.06
N ASP A 112 -5.91 2.00 18.04
CA ASP A 112 -5.30 2.90 17.08
C ASP A 112 -4.90 4.24 17.71
N GLY A 113 -3.71 4.71 17.35
CA GLY A 113 -3.11 5.98 17.81
C GLY A 113 -2.47 5.96 19.20
N VAL A 114 -2.50 4.85 19.94
CA VAL A 114 -1.99 4.76 21.33
C VAL A 114 -1.03 3.59 21.56
N LEU A 115 -0.67 2.84 20.51
CA LEU A 115 0.22 1.70 20.62
C LEU A 115 1.68 2.13 20.85
N GLU A 116 2.33 1.54 21.84
CA GLU A 116 3.73 1.80 22.21
C GLU A 116 4.59 0.51 22.16
N PRO A 117 5.90 0.63 21.86
CA PRO A 117 6.82 -0.50 21.95
C PRO A 117 7.01 -0.93 23.42
N SER A 118 6.77 -2.21 23.70
CA SER A 118 6.82 -2.77 25.07
C SER A 118 7.89 -3.85 25.28
N ILE A 119 8.66 -4.18 24.24
CA ILE A 119 9.78 -5.14 24.34
C ILE A 119 11.06 -4.36 24.64
N ALA A 120 11.73 -4.76 25.73
CA ALA A 120 13.00 -4.17 26.21
C ALA A 120 14.21 -4.60 25.38
#